data_AF-A0A8T4I402-F1
#
_entry.id   AF-A0A8T4I402-F1
#
_cell.length_a   1.000
_cell.length_b   1.000
_cell.length_c   1.000
_cell.angle_alpha   90.00
_cell.angle_beta   90.00
_cell.angle_gamma   90.00
#
_symmetry.space_group_name_H-M   'P 1'
#
loop_
_entity.id
_entity.type
_entity.pdbx_description
1 polymer ?
#
loop_
_entity_poly.entity_id
_entity_poly.type
_entity_poly.pdbx_seq_one_letter_code
_entity_poly.pdbx_strand_id
1 'polypeptide(L)' 'ATAQLRTIQPTDYPTWRQVRRELALSDYDRQSVEEVTASIEAKGLQQPLCLGVDADGGVYLTDGHHRAIALMNL' A
#
# COMPACT_ATOMS: atom_id res chain seq x y z
N ALA A 1 23.60 -11.22 12.60
CA ALA A 1 22.71 -10.07 12.80
C ALA A 1 21.37 -10.39 12.18
N THR A 2 20.34 -10.61 12.98
CA THR A 2 18.98 -10.81 12.46
C THR A 2 18.52 -9.47 11.91
N ALA A 3 18.36 -9.35 10.59
CA ALA A 3 17.81 -8.13 10.01
C ALA A 3 16.41 -7.92 10.60
N GLN A 4 16.24 -6.85 11.37
CA GLN A 4 14.91 -6.43 11.80
C GLN A 4 14.17 -6.05 10.52
N LEU A 5 13.12 -6.81 10.18
CA LEU A 5 12.29 -6.55 9.00
C LEU A 5 11.72 -5.13 9.12
N ARG A 6 12.26 -4.19 8.34
CA ARG A 6 11.72 -2.83 8.26
C ARG A 6 10.40 -2.91 7.50
N THR A 7 9.30 -2.64 8.20
CA THR A 7 7.97 -2.60 7.60
C THR A 7 7.74 -1.23 6.99
N ILE A 8 7.31 -1.19 5.73
CA ILE A 8 6.90 0.05 5.05
C ILE A 8 5.69 0.63 5.80
N GLN A 9 5.74 1.91 6.14
CA GLN A 9 4.63 2.62 6.79
C GLN A 9 3.85 3.46 5.77
N PRO A 10 2.54 3.66 5.90
CA PRO A 10 1.85 4.66 5.09
C PRO A 10 2.25 6.08 5.55
N THR A 11 2.39 7.03 4.63
CA THR A 11 2.79 8.41 5.02
C THR A 11 1.60 9.23 5.51
N ASP A 12 0.42 9.01 4.94
CA ASP A 12 -0.80 9.77 5.25
C ASP A 12 -1.61 9.17 6.41
N TYR A 13 -1.20 8.01 6.90
CA TYR A 13 -1.95 7.24 7.89
C TYR A 13 -1.06 6.76 9.03
N PRO A 14 -1.58 6.64 10.26
CA PRO A 14 -0.80 6.12 11.39
C PRO A 14 -0.51 4.63 11.29
N THR A 15 -1.38 3.86 10.61
CA THR A 15 -1.26 2.40 10.50
C THR A 15 -1.94 1.87 9.23
N TRP A 16 -1.47 0.73 8.73
CA TRP A 16 -2.15 -0.01 7.66
C TRP A 16 -3.57 -0.44 8.00
N ARG A 17 -3.86 -0.69 9.29
CA ARG A 17 -5.22 -0.98 9.75
C ARG A 17 -6.16 0.19 9.49
N GLN A 18 -5.69 1.41 9.63
CA GLN A 18 -6.47 2.60 9.32
C GLN A 18 -6.68 2.76 7.80
N VAL A 19 -5.63 2.60 6.99
CA VAL A 19 -5.74 2.61 5.52
C VAL A 19 -6.83 1.63 5.06
N ARG A 20 -6.76 0.38 5.53
CA ARG A 20 -7.75 -0.67 5.18
C ARG A 20 -9.15 -0.27 5.57
N ARG A 21 -9.34 0.29 6.76
CA ARG A 21 -10.65 0.75 7.23
C ARG A 21 -11.20 1.84 6.32
N GLU A 22 -10.40 2.86 6.01
CA GLU A 22 -10.87 3.99 5.22
C GLU A 22 -11.20 3.62 3.78
N LEU A 23 -10.34 2.85 3.11
CA LEU A 23 -10.65 2.38 1.75
C LEU A 23 -11.86 1.43 1.70
N ALA A 24 -12.20 0.77 2.81
CA ALA A 24 -13.38 -0.08 2.89
C ALA A 24 -14.69 0.68 3.16
N LEU A 25 -14.62 1.94 3.60
CA LEU A 25 -15.80 2.77 3.90
C LEU A 25 -16.41 3.42 2.65
N SER A 26 -15.64 3.55 1.58
CA SER A 26 -16.00 4.23 0.35
C SER A 26 -16.19 3.22 -0.77
N ASP A 27 -17.36 3.23 -1.42
CA ASP A 27 -17.65 2.33 -2.54
C ASP A 27 -16.66 2.54 -3.70
N TYR A 28 -16.27 3.80 -3.93
CA TYR A 28 -15.27 4.18 -4.92
C TYR A 28 -13.89 3.57 -4.61
N ASP A 29 -13.46 3.65 -3.35
CA ASP A 29 -12.15 3.14 -2.95
C ASP A 29 -12.11 1.63 -2.97
N ARG A 30 -13.19 0.97 -2.53
CA ARG A 30 -13.34 -0.49 -2.61
C ARG A 30 -13.28 -0.96 -4.06
N GLN A 31 -14.03 -0.33 -4.97
CA GLN A 31 -13.99 -0.65 -6.39
C GLN A 31 -12.59 -0.45 -6.96
N SER A 32 -11.91 0.64 -6.61
CA SER A 32 -10.54 0.92 -7.05
C SER A 32 -9.56 -0.16 -6.58
N VAL A 33 -9.68 -0.65 -5.34
CA VAL A 33 -8.86 -1.77 -4.85
C VAL A 33 -9.14 -3.05 -5.65
N GLU A 34 -10.39 -3.38 -5.92
CA GLU A 34 -10.78 -4.57 -6.68
C GLU A 34 -10.24 -4.53 -8.13
N GLU A 35 -10.43 -3.40 -8.82
CA GLU A 35 -9.93 -3.20 -10.19
C GLU A 35 -8.40 -3.30 -10.26
N VAL A 36 -7.70 -2.68 -9.31
CA VAL A 36 -6.25 -2.75 -9.23
C VAL A 36 -5.78 -4.17 -8.91
N THR A 37 -6.46 -4.88 -8.02
CA THR A 37 -6.15 -6.29 -7.70
C THR A 37 -6.24 -7.17 -8.94
N ALA A 38 -7.36 -7.10 -9.66
CA ALA A 38 -7.55 -7.85 -10.90
C ALA A 38 -6.51 -7.49 -11.97
N SER A 39 -6.15 -6.21 -12.09
CA SER A 39 -5.09 -5.78 -13.01
C SER A 39 -3.72 -6.34 -12.63
N ILE A 40 -3.38 -6.39 -11.33
CA ILE A 40 -2.10 -6.94 -10.86
C ILE A 40 -2.04 -8.45 -11.08
N GLU A 41 -3.12 -9.19 -10.85
CA GLU A 41 -3.16 -10.63 -11.13
C GLU A 41 -2.96 -10.94 -12.61
N ALA A 42 -3.61 -10.18 -13.50
CA ALA A 42 -3.56 -10.43 -14.93
C ALA A 42 -2.25 -9.97 -15.59
N LYS A 43 -1.65 -8.87 -15.10
CA LYS A 43 -0.55 -8.19 -15.81
C LYS A 43 0.66 -7.92 -14.92
N GLY A 44 0.63 -8.28 -13.64
CA GLY A 44 1.61 -7.85 -12.66
C GLY A 44 1.47 -6.36 -12.31
N LEU A 45 2.36 -5.87 -11.44
CA LEU A 45 2.40 -4.47 -11.03
C LEU A 45 2.90 -3.57 -12.17
N GLN A 46 1.98 -2.92 -12.88
CA GLN A 46 2.30 -2.07 -14.03
C GLN A 46 2.84 -0.68 -13.64
N GLN A 47 2.52 -0.20 -12.44
CA GLN A 47 3.02 1.08 -11.92
C GLN A 47 3.65 0.86 -10.54
N PRO A 48 4.90 1.30 -10.32
CA PRO A 48 5.61 1.07 -9.06
C PRO A 48 4.98 1.83 -7.88
N LEU A 49 5.16 1.31 -6.67
CA LEU A 49 4.84 2.04 -5.44
C LEU A 49 5.86 3.16 -5.23
N CYS A 50 5.38 4.34 -4.82
CA CYS A 50 6.25 5.47 -4.50
C CYS A 50 6.63 5.40 -3.02
N LEU A 51 7.94 5.31 -2.74
CA LEU A 51 8.46 5.21 -1.38
C LEU A 51 9.36 6.40 -1.06
N GLY A 52 9.18 6.96 0.13
CA GLY A 52 10.07 7.93 0.77
C GLY A 52 10.94 7.23 1.81
N VAL A 53 12.15 7.73 2.01
CA VAL A 53 13.07 7.26 3.05
C VAL A 53 13.52 8.46 3.88
N ASP A 54 13.43 8.35 5.20
CA ASP A 54 13.89 9.40 6.12
C ASP A 54 15.37 9.23 6.51
N ALA A 55 15.90 10.16 7.31
CA ALA A 55 17.29 10.15 7.76
C ALA A 55 17.64 8.96 8.69
N ASP A 56 16.64 8.36 9.34
CA ASP A 56 16.78 7.18 10.21
C ASP A 56 16.61 5.86 9.41
N GLY A 57 16.32 5.98 8.11
CA GLY A 57 16.07 4.89 7.18
C GLY A 57 14.68 4.26 7.32
N GLY A 58 13.73 4.94 7.96
CA GLY A 58 12.32 4.60 7.89
C GLY A 58 11.84 4.67 6.44
N VAL A 59 11.02 3.71 6.01
CA VAL A 59 10.50 3.64 4.63
C VAL A 59 9.00 3.87 4.66
N TYR A 60 8.52 4.81 3.85
CA TYR A 60 7.15 5.28 3.86
C TYR A 60 6.53 5.21 2.47
N LEU A 61 5.27 4.80 2.35
CA LEU A 61 4.51 4.84 1.11
C LEU A 61 3.93 6.24 0.93
N THR A 62 4.49 7.00 -0.03
CA THR A 62 4.11 8.40 -0.29
C THR A 62 2.89 8.53 -1.19
N ASP A 63 2.60 7.51 -2.01
CA ASP A 63 1.41 7.43 -2.87
C ASP A 63 1.12 5.98 -3.25
N GLY A 64 -0.11 5.68 -3.68
CA GLY A 64 -0.52 4.38 -4.20
C GLY A 64 -1.16 3.48 -3.16
N HIS A 65 -1.92 4.03 -2.20
CA HIS A 65 -2.57 3.28 -1.14
C HIS A 65 -3.47 2.13 -1.66
N HIS A 66 -4.25 2.33 -2.74
CA HIS A 66 -5.04 1.26 -3.36
C HIS A 66 -4.16 0.12 -3.88
N ARG A 67 -3.04 0.43 -4.55
CA ARG A 67 -2.07 -0.56 -5.05
C ARG A 67 -1.39 -1.32 -3.92
N ALA A 68 -1.03 -0.63 -2.84
CA ALA A 68 -0.42 -1.27 -1.69
C ALA A 68 -1.40 -2.21 -0.99
N ILE A 69 -2.65 -1.82 -0.80
CA ILE A 69 -3.68 -2.70 -0.25
C ILE A 69 -3.97 -3.88 -1.17
N ALA A 70 -4.08 -3.65 -2.49
CA ALA A 70 -4.26 -4.72 -3.48
C ALA A 70 -3.13 -5.76 -3.39
N LEU A 71 -1.86 -5.33 -3.38
CA LEU A 71 -0.71 -6.23 -3.22
C LEU A 71 -0.72 -7.02 -1.92
N MET A 72 -1.20 -6.42 -0.82
CA MET A 72 -1.30 -7.12 0.47
C MET A 72 -2.50 -8.06 0.58
N ASN A 73 -3.39 -8.08 -0.42
CA ASN A 73 -4.54 -8.99 -0.48
C ASN A 73 -4.27 -10.22 -1.37
N LEU A 74 -3.17 -10.20 -2.16
CA LEU A 74 -2.67 -11.31 -2.96
C LEU A 74 -1.79 -12.25 -2.13
#